data_AF-A0A4R2BFQ9-F1
#
_entry.id   AF-A0A4R2BFQ9-F1
#
_cell.length_a   1.000
_cell.length_b   1.000
_cell.length_c   1.000
_cell.angle_alpha   90.00
_cell.angle_beta   90.00
_cell.angle_gamma   90.00
#
_symmetry.space_group_name_H-M   'P 1'
#
loop_
_entity.id
_entity.type
_entity.pdbx_description
1 polymer ?
#
loop_
_entity_poly.entity_id
_entity_poly.type
_entity_poly.pdbx_seq_one_letter_code
_entity_poly.pdbx_strand_id
1 'polypeptide(L)' 'MFSKNNPIQRDQLEIIALNQLVPQEYLVRKTEAALDFSFIYDLVKNVYSEVSG' A
#
# COMPACT_ATOMS: atom_id res chain seq x y z
N MET A 1 -24.10 17.53 -15.03
CA MET A 1 -25.03 16.45 -15.44
C MET A 1 -24.65 15.21 -14.65
N PHE A 2 -25.50 14.76 -13.72
CA PHE A 2 -25.24 13.52 -13.00
C PHE A 2 -25.53 12.36 -13.94
N SER A 3 -24.46 11.70 -14.39
CA SER A 3 -24.54 10.50 -15.22
C SER A 3 -25.38 9.45 -14.50
N LYS A 4 -26.35 8.87 -15.20
CA LYS A 4 -27.20 7.80 -14.68
C LYS A 4 -26.31 6.66 -14.17
N ASN A 5 -26.56 6.20 -12.94
CA ASN A 5 -25.87 5.08 -12.31
C ASN A 5 -25.99 3.82 -13.20
N ASN A 6 -25.01 3.63 -14.08
CA ASN A 6 -24.95 2.49 -14.96
C ASN A 6 -24.32 1.34 -14.16
N PRO A 7 -25.04 0.24 -13.87
CA PRO A 7 -24.56 -0.82 -12.98
C PRO A 7 -23.24 -1.45 -13.47
N ILE A 8 -22.94 -1.31 -14.76
CA ILE A 8 -21.73 -1.77 -15.45
C ILE A 8 -20.44 -1.11 -14.87
N GLN A 9 -20.52 0.07 -14.26
CA GLN A 9 -19.34 0.70 -13.65
C GLN A 9 -18.85 0.01 -12.37
N ARG A 10 -19.66 -0.88 -11.77
CA ARG A 10 -19.29 -1.57 -10.52
C ARG A 10 -18.42 -2.82 -10.72
N ASP A 11 -18.37 -3.37 -11.94
CA ASP A 11 -17.60 -4.57 -12.28
C ASP A 11 -16.19 -4.23 -12.82
N GLN A 12 -15.66 -3.04 -12.51
CA GLN A 12 -14.30 -2.65 -12.90
C GLN A 12 -13.30 -3.06 -11.83
N LEU A 13 -12.35 -3.91 -12.23
CA LEU A 13 -11.16 -4.19 -11.42
C LEU A 13 -10.16 -3.06 -11.64
N GLU A 14 -9.81 -2.36 -10.57
CA GLU A 14 -8.76 -1.35 -10.58
C GLU A 14 -7.53 -1.88 -9.83
N ILE A 15 -6.43 -2.05 -10.56
CA ILE A 15 -5.15 -2.48 -9.98
C ILE A 15 -4.36 -1.23 -9.65
N ILE A 16 -4.34 -0.87 -8.37
CA ILE A 16 -3.60 0.28 -7.85
C ILE A 16 -2.45 -0.23 -6.99
N ALA A 17 -1.24 0.28 -7.22
CA ALA A 17 -0.14 0.04 -6.31
C ALA A 17 -0.35 0.83 -5.02
N LEU A 18 -0.18 0.20 -3.85
CA LEU A 18 -0.40 0.85 -2.54
C LEU A 18 0.39 2.15 -2.38
N ASN A 19 1.55 2.27 -3.02
CA ASN A 19 2.35 3.50 -2.98
C ASN A 19 1.68 4.69 -3.70
N GLN A 20 0.77 4.45 -4.64
CA GLN A 20 0.03 5.49 -5.35
C GLN A 20 -1.17 6.02 -4.54
N LEU A 21 -1.58 5.31 -3.47
CA LEU A 21 -2.70 5.75 -2.62
C LEU A 21 -2.34 6.95 -1.73
N VAL A 22 -1.05 7.20 -1.52
CA VAL A 22 -0.57 8.33 -0.70
C VAL A 22 0.30 9.26 -1.56
N PRO A 23 -0.13 10.52 -1.76
CA PRO A 23 0.62 11.48 -2.57
C PRO A 23 2.05 11.71 -2.08
N GLN A 24 2.97 11.96 -3.01
CA GLN A 24 4.41 12.09 -2.73
C GLN A 24 4.77 13.31 -1.88
N GLU A 25 4.03 14.41 -2.02
CA GLU A 25 4.36 15.68 -1.34
C GLU A 25 4.03 15.70 0.16
N TYR A 26 3.44 14.62 0.68
CA TYR A 26 2.89 14.59 2.02
C TYR A 26 3.97 14.31 3.07
N LEU A 27 3.78 14.87 4.26
CA LEU A 27 4.72 14.73 5.38
C LEU A 27 5.01 13.26 5.73
N VAL A 28 4.00 12.38 5.62
CA VAL A 28 4.16 10.95 5.89
C VAL A 28 5.20 10.28 4.98
N ARG A 29 5.31 10.71 3.72
CA ARG A 29 6.33 10.22 2.77
C ARG A 29 7.71 10.76 3.11
N LYS A 30 7.79 12.03 3.53
CA LYS A 30 9.04 12.64 3.98
C LYS A 30 9.57 11.98 5.25
N THR A 31 8.68 11.60 6.17
CA THR A 31 9.06 10.84 7.37
C THR A 31 9.48 9.42 7.04
N GLU A 32 8.77 8.74 6.14
CA GLU A 32 9.14 7.39 5.67
C GLU A 32 10.54 7.38 5.03
N ALA A 33 10.85 8.36 4.17
CA ALA A 33 12.15 8.48 3.51
C ALA A 33 13.31 8.83 4.46
N ALA A 34 13.01 9.44 5.62
CA ALA A 34 14.01 9.83 6.61
C ALA A 34 14.31 8.70 7.62
N LEU A 35 13.53 7.62 7.61
CA LEU A 35 13.65 6.52 8.56
C LEU A 35 14.16 5.28 7.83
N ASP A 36 15.20 4.65 8.38
CA ASP A 36 15.62 3.32 7.95
C ASP A 36 14.80 2.26 8.70
N PHE A 37 13.97 1.52 7.96
CA PHE A 37 13.15 0.43 8.50
C PHE A 37 13.76 -0.96 8.29
N SER A 38 14.97 -1.05 7.73
CA SER A 38 15.63 -2.33 7.45
C SER A 38 15.80 -3.19 8.70
N PHE A 39 16.01 -2.56 9.87
CA PHE A 39 16.19 -3.23 11.15
C PHE A 39 14.96 -4.05 11.61
N ILE A 40 13.75 -3.74 11.12
CA ILE A 40 12.52 -4.42 11.55
C ILE A 40 12.58 -5.91 11.18
N TYR A 41 13.13 -6.24 10.00
CA TYR A 41 13.21 -7.63 9.54
C TYR A 41 14.06 -8.49 10.46
N ASP A 42 15.16 -7.95 10.98
CA ASP A 42 15.99 -8.65 11.96
C ASP A 42 15.27 -8.82 13.29
N LEU A 43 14.52 -7.79 13.74
CA LEU A 43 13.79 -7.82 15.00
C LEU A 43 12.69 -8.89 15.03
N VAL A 44 11.97 -9.07 13.92
CA VAL A 44 10.82 -9.99 13.87
C VAL A 44 11.16 -11.33 13.21
N LYS A 45 12.43 -11.58 12.88
CA LYS A 45 12.86 -12.77 12.15
C LYS A 45 12.32 -14.08 12.76
N ASN A 46 12.29 -14.17 14.09
CA ASN A 46 11.84 -15.33 14.83
C ASN A 46 10.32 -15.57 14.79
N VAL A 47 9.53 -14.60 14.32
CA VAL A 47 8.06 -14.74 14.21
C VAL A 47 7.63 -15.25 12.84
N TYR A 48 8.55 -15.27 11.86
CA TYR A 48 8.28 -15.86 10.56
C TYR A 48 8.31 -17.39 10.66
N SER A 49 7.33 -18.02 10.00
CA SER A 49 7.37 -19.47 9.77
C SER A 49 8.60 -19.81 8.92
N GLU A 50 9.38 -20.79 9.36
CA GLU A 50 10.49 -21.34 8.57
C GLU A 50 9.99 -22.13 7.35
N VAL A 51 8.74 -22.60 7.40
CA VAL A 51 8.08 -23.26 6.28
C VAL A 51 7.46 -22.18 5.40
N SER A 52 8.05 -21.97 4.23
CA SER A 52 7.40 -21.25 3.13
C SER A 52 6.31 -22.17 2.59
N GLY A 53 5.05 -21.75 2.69
CA GLY A 53 3.91 -22.48 2.13
C GLY A 53 3.92 -22.50 0.61
#